data_AF-A0A7Y6NQ89-F1
#
_entry.id   AF-A0A7Y6NQ89-F1
#
_cell.length_a   1.000
_cell.length_b   1.000
_cell.length_c   1.000
_cell.angle_alpha   90.00
_cell.angle_beta   90.00
_cell.angle_gamma   90.00
#
_symmetry.space_group_name_H-M   'P 1'
#
loop_
_entity.id
_entity.type
_entity.pdbx_description
1 polymer ?
#
loop_
_entity_poly.entity_id
_entity_poly.type
_entity_poly.pdbx_seq_one_letter_code
_entity_poly.pdbx_strand_id
1 'polypeptide(L)'
;MPANAPPFRLGDLRTSGLSSLIDADGSATLRIERIEVSDLALQTPLGPVNAASAVLSDVTARLGPARGDAGLVDRIVGARIGSLQLRGASLGPVAWPAGGAPSAPVRRHWRFEPLATLDGAVHADIKDAAWIFDAHVTIPIAHGRVDFNRATVEHIGPDSSMGISRMGIYVDAPNGRNYLYLLSATRVPGANFERRGALLSSWSSDRGSIDLQPFAECFLSGVSIGAPARGSAEMIARTRMRAELRLGDGVIGDERARAVLTGRERGRNRIELSSSPSGPQLVVRVLELAAAETHLALFGMPVSSGTLAGTLSAQITGSPGASNVVANIGELTLNDIVCGDPAAVAASRRD
;
A
#
# COMPACT_ATOMS: atom_id res chain seq x y z
N MET A 1 5.28 28.76 -18.73
CA MET A 1 4.49 27.51 -18.77
C MET A 1 5.34 26.45 -19.47
N PRO A 2 5.79 25.39 -18.80
CA PRO A 2 6.47 24.31 -19.51
C PRO A 2 5.45 23.58 -20.40
N ALA A 3 5.87 23.23 -21.61
CA ALA A 3 5.06 22.52 -22.59
C ALA A 3 4.48 21.23 -21.98
N ASN A 4 3.18 21.01 -22.14
CA ASN A 4 2.50 19.78 -21.75
C ASN A 4 3.22 18.58 -22.39
N ALA A 5 3.92 17.79 -21.57
CA ALA A 5 4.41 16.49 -22.01
C ALA A 5 3.21 15.64 -22.47
N PRO A 6 3.37 14.81 -23.52
CA PRO A 6 2.28 13.96 -23.98
C PRO A 6 1.81 13.04 -22.84
N PRO A 7 0.49 12.77 -22.74
CA PRO A 7 -0.09 11.99 -21.65
C PRO A 7 0.42 10.54 -21.59
N PHE A 8 1.05 10.07 -22.67
CA PHE A 8 1.76 8.81 -22.73
C PHE A 8 2.95 8.89 -23.70
N ARG A 9 3.93 8.03 -23.49
CA ARG A 9 5.01 7.71 -24.44
C ARG A 9 5.16 6.19 -24.50
N LEU A 10 5.42 5.68 -25.69
CA LEU A 10 5.67 4.27 -25.96
C LEU A 10 7.00 4.20 -26.69
N GLY A 11 7.84 3.24 -26.35
CA GLY A 11 8.99 2.84 -27.15
C GLY A 11 8.52 2.00 -28.35
N ASP A 12 8.96 0.76 -28.42
CA ASP A 12 8.47 -0.18 -29.44
C ASP A 12 7.09 -0.72 -29.08
N LEU A 13 6.21 -0.72 -30.09
CA LEU A 13 4.89 -1.33 -30.05
C LEU A 13 4.83 -2.45 -31.09
N ARG A 14 4.48 -3.67 -30.67
CA ARG A 14 4.21 -4.80 -31.56
C ARG A 14 2.82 -5.34 -31.30
N THR A 15 2.11 -5.68 -32.37
CA THR A 15 0.79 -6.28 -32.30
C THR A 15 0.73 -7.51 -33.19
N SER A 16 -0.02 -8.52 -32.76
CA SER A 16 -0.30 -9.72 -33.57
C SER A 16 -1.76 -10.14 -33.44
N GLY A 17 -2.26 -10.84 -34.46
CA GLY A 17 -3.62 -11.36 -34.47
C GLY A 17 -4.70 -10.29 -34.42
N LEU A 18 -4.46 -9.16 -35.11
CA LEU A 18 -5.46 -8.09 -35.22
C LEU A 18 -6.59 -8.52 -36.15
N SER A 19 -7.81 -8.50 -35.65
CA SER A 19 -9.03 -8.63 -36.44
C SER A 19 -10.08 -7.62 -35.99
N SER A 20 -10.99 -7.28 -36.90
CA SER A 20 -12.06 -6.33 -36.65
C SER A 20 -13.35 -6.84 -37.25
N LEU A 21 -14.45 -6.74 -36.51
CA LEU A 21 -15.79 -7.00 -36.98
C LEU A 21 -16.62 -5.72 -36.80
N ILE A 22 -17.34 -5.31 -37.84
CA ILE A 22 -18.20 -4.12 -37.82
C ILE A 22 -19.64 -4.60 -37.83
N ASP A 23 -20.41 -4.14 -36.86
CA ASP A 23 -21.82 -4.46 -36.70
C ASP A 23 -22.68 -3.57 -37.62
N ALA A 24 -23.91 -4.01 -37.89
CA ALA A 24 -24.85 -3.28 -38.75
C ALA A 24 -25.21 -1.87 -38.22
N ASP A 25 -25.03 -1.63 -36.92
CA ASP A 25 -25.24 -0.33 -36.27
C ASP A 25 -24.01 0.61 -36.35
N GLY A 26 -22.94 0.16 -37.01
CA GLY A 26 -21.67 0.89 -37.17
C GLY A 26 -20.75 0.81 -35.96
N SER A 27 -21.13 0.09 -34.89
CA SER A 27 -20.21 -0.29 -33.83
C SER A 27 -19.21 -1.33 -34.34
N ALA A 28 -18.07 -1.46 -33.66
CA ALA A 28 -17.03 -2.39 -34.09
C ALA A 28 -16.42 -3.12 -32.90
N THR A 29 -16.13 -4.40 -33.09
CA THR A 29 -15.33 -5.20 -32.16
C THR A 29 -13.92 -5.36 -32.74
N LEU A 30 -12.92 -4.87 -32.02
CA LEU A 30 -11.52 -5.10 -32.30
C LEU A 30 -11.00 -6.23 -31.43
N ARG A 31 -10.38 -7.23 -32.04
CA ARG A 31 -9.68 -8.31 -31.34
C ARG A 31 -8.20 -8.25 -31.69
N ILE A 32 -7.36 -8.37 -30.67
CA ILE A 32 -5.90 -8.39 -30.80
C ILE A 32 -5.41 -9.53 -29.92
N GLU A 33 -4.78 -10.54 -30.51
CA GLU A 33 -4.24 -11.67 -29.76
C GLU A 33 -3.16 -11.22 -28.78
N ARG A 34 -2.30 -10.29 -29.21
CA ARG A 34 -1.18 -9.83 -28.39
C ARG A 34 -0.77 -8.41 -28.70
N ILE A 35 -0.51 -7.64 -27.65
CA ILE A 35 0.10 -6.31 -27.71
C ILE A 35 1.33 -6.34 -26.82
N GLU A 36 2.50 -6.02 -27.38
CA GLU A 36 3.74 -5.86 -26.64
C GLU A 36 4.18 -4.41 -26.73
N VAL A 37 4.46 -3.81 -25.57
CA VAL A 37 4.96 -2.44 -25.45
C VAL A 37 6.25 -2.48 -24.65
N SER A 38 7.26 -1.80 -25.14
CA SER A 38 8.48 -1.48 -24.39
C SER A 38 8.51 0.00 -24.01
N ASP A 39 9.20 0.32 -22.91
CA ASP A 39 9.41 1.69 -22.43
C ASP A 39 8.12 2.51 -22.36
N LEU A 40 7.12 1.94 -21.67
CA LEU A 40 5.84 2.58 -21.44
C LEU A 40 6.01 3.68 -20.40
N ALA A 41 5.61 4.90 -20.73
CA ALA A 41 5.40 5.99 -19.78
C ALA A 41 3.96 6.51 -19.91
N LEU A 42 3.23 6.58 -18.80
CA LEU A 42 1.83 6.96 -18.76
C LEU A 42 1.61 7.94 -17.60
N GLN A 43 0.90 9.04 -17.86
CA GLN A 43 0.37 9.87 -16.79
C GLN A 43 -0.96 9.31 -16.33
N THR A 44 -1.05 8.89 -15.06
CA THR A 44 -2.28 8.37 -14.47
C THR A 44 -2.78 9.30 -13.36
N PRO A 45 -4.05 9.19 -12.95
CA PRO A 45 -4.54 9.86 -11.74
C PRO A 45 -3.77 9.48 -10.46
N LEU A 46 -3.04 8.36 -10.47
CA LEU A 46 -2.21 7.90 -9.35
C LEU A 46 -0.79 8.49 -9.40
N GLY A 47 -0.43 9.20 -10.48
CA GLY A 47 0.92 9.69 -10.75
C GLY A 47 1.51 9.11 -12.04
N PRO A 48 2.75 9.49 -12.38
CA PRO A 48 3.46 8.93 -13.53
C PRO A 48 3.75 7.45 -13.30
N VAL A 49 3.42 6.63 -14.29
CA VAL A 49 3.74 5.22 -14.37
C VAL A 49 4.77 5.04 -15.47
N ASN A 50 5.91 4.42 -15.13
CA ASN A 50 6.87 3.96 -16.13
C ASN A 50 6.98 2.45 -16.04
N ALA A 51 7.07 1.73 -17.16
CA ALA A 51 7.28 0.29 -17.19
C ALA A 51 8.26 -0.08 -18.30
N ALA A 52 9.21 -0.96 -17.98
CA ALA A 52 10.16 -1.48 -18.97
C ALA A 52 9.43 -2.26 -20.07
N SER A 53 8.42 -3.06 -19.70
CA SER A 53 7.57 -3.72 -20.68
C SER A 53 6.17 -3.99 -20.16
N ALA A 54 5.20 -3.94 -21.08
CA ALA A 54 3.82 -4.38 -20.88
C ALA A 54 3.42 -5.34 -21.99
N VAL A 55 2.85 -6.48 -21.63
CA VAL A 55 2.31 -7.47 -22.56
C VAL A 55 0.84 -7.69 -22.24
N LEU A 56 -0.03 -7.38 -23.19
CA LEU A 56 -1.45 -7.68 -23.12
C LEU A 56 -1.73 -8.86 -24.05
N SER A 57 -2.51 -9.83 -23.57
CA SER A 57 -2.96 -10.99 -24.35
C SER A 57 -4.48 -11.06 -24.37
N ASP A 58 -5.03 -11.52 -25.49
CA ASP A 58 -6.47 -11.68 -25.72
C ASP A 58 -7.25 -10.39 -25.47
N VAL A 59 -6.85 -9.32 -26.15
CA VAL A 59 -7.50 -8.02 -26.06
C VAL A 59 -8.72 -8.00 -26.97
N THR A 60 -9.87 -7.67 -26.40
CA THR A 60 -11.11 -7.41 -27.14
C THR A 60 -11.61 -6.04 -26.74
N ALA A 61 -11.68 -5.09 -27.67
CA ALA A 61 -12.19 -3.75 -27.44
C ALA A 61 -13.46 -3.53 -28.25
N ARG A 62 -14.50 -3.00 -27.61
CA ARG A 62 -15.72 -2.58 -28.28
C ARG A 62 -15.67 -1.09 -28.55
N LEU A 63 -15.84 -0.73 -29.80
CA LEU A 63 -15.93 0.63 -30.28
C LEU A 63 -17.38 0.99 -30.57
N GLY A 64 -17.82 2.14 -30.08
CA GLY A 64 -19.09 2.74 -30.47
C GLY A 64 -19.10 3.16 -31.94
N PRO A 65 -20.28 3.49 -32.49
CA PRO A 65 -20.40 3.96 -33.86
C PRO A 65 -19.53 5.19 -34.10
N ALA A 66 -18.93 5.27 -35.28
CA ALA A 66 -18.15 6.44 -35.67
C ALA A 66 -19.06 7.68 -35.71
N ARG A 67 -18.75 8.70 -34.90
CA ARG A 67 -19.47 9.97 -34.88
C ARG A 67 -18.48 11.11 -35.09
N GLY A 68 -18.50 11.71 -36.28
CA GLY A 68 -17.62 12.82 -36.64
C GLY A 68 -16.12 12.46 -36.53
N ASP A 69 -15.30 13.43 -36.12
CA ASP A 69 -13.85 13.31 -36.00
C ASP A 69 -13.37 12.67 -34.69
N ALA A 70 -14.22 11.92 -33.99
CA ALA A 70 -13.87 11.27 -32.73
C ALA A 70 -12.71 10.28 -32.93
N GLY A 71 -11.67 10.40 -32.11
CA GLY A 71 -10.52 9.50 -32.15
C GLY A 71 -10.90 8.08 -31.74
N LEU A 72 -10.04 7.10 -32.09
CA LEU A 72 -10.30 5.69 -31.78
C LEU A 72 -10.48 5.44 -30.26
N VAL A 73 -9.74 6.16 -29.42
CA VAL A 73 -9.82 6.07 -27.96
C VAL A 73 -11.18 6.56 -27.44
N ASP A 74 -11.71 7.65 -28.01
CA ASP A 74 -13.00 8.22 -27.61
C ASP A 74 -14.19 7.31 -27.96
N ARG A 75 -13.96 6.38 -28.89
CA ARG A 75 -14.95 5.38 -29.28
C ARG A 75 -14.93 4.13 -28.42
N ILE A 76 -13.91 3.90 -27.58
CA ILE A 76 -13.84 2.70 -26.75
C ILE A 76 -14.95 2.75 -25.69
N VAL A 77 -15.94 1.88 -25.82
CA VAL A 77 -17.05 1.74 -24.86
C VAL A 77 -16.68 0.76 -23.74
N GLY A 78 -15.83 -0.22 -24.06
CA GLY A 78 -15.29 -1.16 -23.09
C GLY A 78 -14.23 -2.05 -23.70
N ALA A 79 -13.44 -2.68 -22.85
CA ALA A 79 -12.42 -3.64 -23.26
C ALA A 79 -12.34 -4.82 -22.28
N ARG A 80 -12.01 -5.99 -22.82
CA ARG A 80 -11.57 -7.17 -22.09
C ARG A 80 -10.12 -7.45 -22.44
N ILE A 81 -9.30 -7.80 -21.46
CA ILE A 81 -7.94 -8.28 -21.66
C ILE A 81 -7.83 -9.58 -20.90
N GLY A 82 -7.47 -10.67 -21.58
CA GLY A 82 -7.32 -11.98 -20.94
C GLY A 82 -6.21 -11.98 -19.90
N SER A 83 -5.05 -11.43 -20.25
CA SER A 83 -3.92 -11.27 -19.32
C SER A 83 -3.11 -10.01 -19.60
N LEU A 84 -2.63 -9.35 -18.55
CA LEU A 84 -1.65 -8.27 -18.59
C LEU A 84 -0.44 -8.69 -17.75
N GLN A 85 0.73 -8.65 -18.36
CA GLN A 85 2.02 -8.81 -17.69
C GLN A 85 2.77 -7.47 -17.74
N LEU A 86 3.10 -6.93 -16.58
CA LEU A 86 3.94 -5.74 -16.42
C LEU A 86 5.27 -6.14 -15.80
N ARG A 87 6.38 -5.60 -16.32
CA ARG A 87 7.72 -5.82 -15.77
C ARG A 87 8.46 -4.51 -15.58
N GLY A 88 9.18 -4.43 -14.47
CA GLY A 88 10.01 -3.28 -14.12
C GLY A 88 9.20 -2.00 -14.14
N ALA A 89 8.03 -2.00 -13.51
CA ALA A 89 7.18 -0.82 -13.44
C ALA A 89 7.44 0.00 -12.17
N SER A 90 7.24 1.31 -12.26
CA SER A 90 7.38 2.24 -11.15
C SER A 90 6.22 3.22 -11.17
N LEU A 91 5.73 3.55 -9.99
CA LEU A 91 4.75 4.60 -9.72
C LEU A 91 5.38 5.57 -8.74
N GLY A 92 5.58 6.83 -9.15
CA GLY A 92 6.00 7.86 -8.21
C GLY A 92 6.75 9.06 -8.79
N PRO A 93 7.04 10.06 -7.94
CA PRO A 93 6.70 10.12 -6.51
C PRO A 93 5.23 10.50 -6.27
N VAL A 94 4.55 9.78 -5.38
CA VAL A 94 3.24 10.17 -4.87
C VAL A 94 3.43 10.81 -3.51
N ALA A 95 2.99 12.06 -3.35
CA ALA A 95 2.97 12.72 -2.06
C ALA A 95 1.95 12.01 -1.17
N TRP A 96 2.41 11.47 -0.03
CA TRP A 96 1.48 10.99 0.98
C TRP A 96 0.69 12.19 1.51
N PRO A 97 -0.64 12.09 1.72
CA PRO A 97 -1.38 13.18 2.32
C PRO A 97 -0.82 13.45 3.73
N ALA A 98 -0.01 14.50 3.83
CA ALA A 98 0.32 15.13 5.07
C ALA A 98 -0.98 15.59 5.72
N GLY A 99 -1.14 15.38 7.02
CA GLY A 99 -2.26 15.94 7.79
C GLY A 99 -2.23 17.47 7.76
N GLY A 100 -2.68 18.07 6.65
CA GLY A 100 -2.95 19.49 6.48
C GLY A 100 -4.41 19.79 6.82
N ALA A 101 -4.66 21.01 7.28
CA ALA A 101 -5.96 21.49 7.75
C ALA A 101 -7.13 21.12 6.80
N PRO A 102 -8.32 20.80 7.33
CA PRO A 102 -9.40 20.22 6.56
C PRO A 102 -10.04 21.27 5.65
N SER A 103 -9.72 21.24 4.36
CA SER A 103 -10.78 21.38 3.37
C SER A 103 -11.58 20.09 3.44
N ALA A 104 -12.82 20.18 3.95
CA ALA A 104 -13.68 19.06 4.37
C ALA A 104 -13.35 17.72 3.66
N PRO A 105 -12.64 16.79 4.31
CA PRO A 105 -12.26 15.55 3.65
C PRO A 105 -13.52 14.71 3.47
N VAL A 106 -13.78 14.29 2.24
CA VAL A 106 -14.63 13.12 1.99
C VAL A 106 -14.02 11.98 2.82
N ARG A 107 -14.66 11.61 3.93
CA ARG A 107 -14.20 10.51 4.78
C ARG A 107 -14.19 9.26 3.92
N ARG A 108 -13.00 8.83 3.52
CA ARG A 108 -12.83 7.58 2.78
C ARG A 108 -12.91 6.43 3.76
N HIS A 109 -13.79 5.47 3.48
CA HIS A 109 -13.89 4.26 4.27
C HIS A 109 -12.81 3.28 3.79
N TRP A 110 -11.62 3.40 4.37
CA TRP A 110 -10.54 2.46 4.14
C TRP A 110 -10.81 1.15 4.86
N ARG A 111 -10.54 0.02 4.18
CA ARG A 111 -10.53 -1.33 4.73
C ARG A 111 -9.13 -1.90 4.61
N PHE A 112 -8.62 -2.44 5.71
CA PHE A 112 -7.33 -3.12 5.83
C PHE A 112 -7.48 -4.44 6.57
N GLU A 113 -8.41 -5.28 6.13
CA GLU A 113 -8.74 -6.56 6.76
C GLU A 113 -7.53 -7.51 6.89
N PRO A 114 -6.58 -7.55 5.94
CA PRO A 114 -5.36 -8.35 6.09
C PRO A 114 -4.54 -8.03 7.35
N LEU A 115 -4.69 -6.83 7.93
CA LEU A 115 -4.01 -6.48 9.17
C LEU A 115 -4.60 -7.17 10.40
N ALA A 116 -5.88 -7.59 10.36
CA ALA A 116 -6.56 -8.24 11.48
C ALA A 116 -5.94 -9.59 11.88
N THR A 117 -5.25 -10.22 10.94
CA THR A 117 -4.59 -11.52 11.14
C THR A 117 -3.09 -11.45 10.86
N LEU A 118 -2.51 -10.24 10.79
CA LEU A 118 -1.07 -10.05 10.57
C LEU A 118 -0.27 -10.78 11.65
N ASP A 119 0.73 -11.55 11.23
CA ASP A 119 1.66 -12.22 12.13
C ASP A 119 3.11 -11.90 11.74
N GLY A 120 4.01 -11.89 12.72
CA GLY A 120 5.44 -11.72 12.50
C GLY A 120 6.11 -10.97 13.63
N ALA A 121 7.23 -10.31 13.34
CA ALA A 121 7.90 -9.45 14.30
C ALA A 121 8.57 -8.26 13.61
N VAL A 122 8.62 -7.14 14.34
CA VAL A 122 9.45 -5.99 14.02
C VAL A 122 10.64 -6.01 14.96
N HIS A 123 11.84 -5.85 14.41
CA HIS A 123 13.06 -5.67 15.16
C HIS A 123 13.64 -4.28 14.88
N ALA A 124 14.16 -3.65 15.91
CA ALA A 124 14.84 -2.37 15.79
C ALA A 124 16.18 -2.42 16.55
N ASP A 125 17.27 -2.12 15.83
CA ASP A 125 18.59 -1.92 16.39
C ASP A 125 18.84 -0.41 16.48
N ILE A 126 18.90 0.12 17.71
CA ILE A 126 19.09 1.55 17.97
C ILE A 126 20.54 1.76 18.37
N LYS A 127 21.29 2.48 17.53
CA LYS A 127 22.66 2.87 17.87
C LYS A 127 22.68 4.03 18.86
N ASP A 128 23.56 3.94 19.85
CA ASP A 128 23.76 4.97 20.88
C ASP A 128 22.46 5.35 21.62
N ALA A 129 21.61 4.36 21.92
CA ALA A 129 20.28 4.56 22.52
C ALA A 129 20.35 5.31 23.87
N ALA A 130 21.46 5.16 24.60
CA ALA A 130 21.76 5.88 25.83
C ALA A 130 23.21 6.41 25.85
N TRP A 131 23.70 6.93 24.72
CA TRP A 131 25.04 7.55 24.54
C TRP A 131 26.25 6.61 24.69
N ILE A 132 26.06 5.38 25.17
CA ILE A 132 27.14 4.40 25.40
C ILE A 132 26.75 2.97 24.98
N PHE A 133 25.46 2.68 24.79
CA PHE A 133 24.95 1.33 24.52
C PHE A 133 23.97 1.30 23.35
N ASP A 134 24.09 0.24 22.56
CA ASP A 134 23.11 -0.16 21.56
C ASP A 134 21.93 -0.85 22.24
N ALA A 135 20.74 -0.70 21.67
CA ALA A 135 19.53 -1.39 22.12
C ALA A 135 18.94 -2.24 20.99
N HIS A 136 18.55 -3.47 21.33
CA HIS A 136 17.80 -4.36 20.45
C HIS A 136 16.36 -4.47 20.92
N VAL A 137 15.42 -4.02 20.09
CA VAL A 137 13.99 -4.09 20.38
C VAL A 137 13.36 -5.17 19.52
N THR A 138 12.58 -6.08 20.11
CA THR A 138 11.74 -7.02 19.38
C THR A 138 10.27 -6.80 19.74
N ILE A 139 9.45 -6.54 18.74
CA ILE A 139 8.00 -6.30 18.87
C ILE A 139 7.28 -7.42 18.11
N PRO A 140 6.81 -8.47 18.80
CA PRO A 140 6.02 -9.52 18.16
C PRO A 140 4.64 -8.98 17.78
N ILE A 141 4.17 -9.42 16.62
CA ILE A 141 2.81 -9.19 16.13
C ILE A 141 2.13 -10.53 16.00
N ALA A 142 1.00 -10.70 16.67
CA ALA A 142 0.20 -11.91 16.59
C ALA A 142 -1.26 -11.55 16.39
N HIS A 143 -1.90 -12.15 15.38
CA HIS A 143 -3.31 -11.93 15.05
C HIS A 143 -3.67 -10.43 14.96
N GLY A 144 -2.84 -9.67 14.24
CA GLY A 144 -3.06 -8.26 14.03
C GLY A 144 -2.87 -7.38 15.27
N ARG A 145 -2.29 -7.91 16.35
CA ARG A 145 -2.09 -7.18 17.60
C ARG A 145 -0.61 -7.05 17.95
N VAL A 146 -0.22 -5.83 18.30
CA VAL A 146 1.00 -5.54 19.05
C VAL A 146 0.65 -5.54 20.54
N ASP A 147 1.13 -6.54 21.26
CA ASP A 147 1.02 -6.60 22.72
C ASP A 147 2.33 -6.16 23.36
N PHE A 148 2.33 -4.98 24.00
CA PHE A 148 3.54 -4.41 24.59
C PHE A 148 4.02 -5.19 25.82
N ASN A 149 3.20 -6.07 26.39
CA ASN A 149 3.64 -7.01 27.42
C ASN A 149 4.62 -8.06 26.87
N ARG A 150 4.62 -8.27 25.54
CA ARG A 150 5.47 -9.23 24.84
C ARG A 150 6.63 -8.59 24.08
N ALA A 151 6.65 -7.25 24.00
CA ALA A 151 7.78 -6.53 23.42
C ALA A 151 8.99 -6.61 24.36
N THR A 152 10.16 -6.91 23.80
CA THR A 152 11.43 -6.97 24.53
C THR A 152 12.32 -5.81 24.11
N VAL A 153 13.04 -5.24 25.09
CA VAL A 153 14.08 -4.23 24.87
C VAL A 153 15.33 -4.71 25.57
N GLU A 154 16.29 -5.20 24.80
CA GLU A 154 17.56 -5.71 25.28
C GLU A 154 18.62 -4.61 25.18
N HIS A 155 19.28 -4.31 26.30
CA HIS A 155 20.42 -3.40 26.39
C HIS A 155 21.30 -3.79 27.59
N ILE A 156 22.54 -3.30 27.66
CA ILE A 156 23.42 -3.50 28.81
C ILE A 156 23.04 -2.49 29.91
N GLY A 157 22.06 -2.83 30.77
CA GLY A 157 21.54 -1.97 31.83
C GLY A 157 20.17 -2.41 32.37
N PRO A 158 19.57 -1.73 33.37
CA PRO A 158 18.30 -2.14 33.99
C PRO A 158 17.16 -2.24 32.96
N ASP A 159 16.33 -3.27 33.04
CA ASP A 159 15.30 -3.63 32.05
C ASP A 159 14.48 -2.41 31.57
N SER A 160 14.65 -2.05 30.29
CA SER A 160 13.77 -1.08 29.65
C SER A 160 12.50 -1.79 29.20
N SER A 161 11.37 -1.09 29.22
CA SER A 161 10.11 -1.66 28.73
C SER A 161 9.37 -0.67 27.85
N MET A 162 8.58 -1.16 26.91
CA MET A 162 7.74 -0.31 26.06
C MET A 162 6.27 -0.50 26.39
N GLY A 163 5.47 0.53 26.14
CA GLY A 163 4.03 0.46 26.31
C GLY A 163 3.29 1.58 25.60
N ILE A 164 1.97 1.58 25.76
CA ILE A 164 1.10 2.62 25.27
C ILE A 164 0.25 3.17 26.41
N SER A 165 0.32 4.48 26.66
CA SER A 165 -0.55 5.18 27.60
C SER A 165 -1.47 6.14 26.86
N ARG A 166 -2.42 6.76 27.57
CA ARG A 166 -3.30 7.81 27.01
C ARG A 166 -2.52 9.00 26.45
N MET A 167 -1.27 9.21 26.88
CA MET A 167 -0.43 10.27 26.35
C MET A 167 0.31 9.85 25.09
N GLY A 168 0.59 8.56 24.90
CA GLY A 168 1.50 8.14 23.84
C GLY A 168 2.07 6.75 23.96
N ILE A 169 2.75 6.33 22.89
CA ILE A 169 3.66 5.18 22.90
C ILE A 169 4.95 5.63 23.59
N TYR A 170 5.42 4.85 24.56
CA TYR A 170 6.55 5.20 25.41
C TYR A 170 7.54 4.04 25.58
N VAL A 171 8.73 4.41 26.03
CA VAL A 171 9.77 3.52 26.57
C VAL A 171 10.07 3.98 27.99
N ASP A 172 9.94 3.08 28.95
CA ASP A 172 10.43 3.26 30.32
C ASP A 172 11.89 2.83 30.36
N ALA A 173 12.76 3.78 30.72
CA ALA A 173 14.19 3.60 30.88
C ALA A 173 14.60 3.95 32.34
N PRO A 174 15.83 3.61 32.78
CA PRO A 174 16.27 3.88 34.16
C PRO A 174 16.19 5.36 34.58
N ASN A 175 16.31 6.29 33.63
CA ASN A 175 16.23 7.73 33.85
C ASN A 175 14.80 8.30 33.73
N GLY A 176 13.79 7.45 33.53
CA GLY A 176 12.39 7.82 33.43
C GLY A 176 11.74 7.41 32.11
N ARG A 177 10.50 7.89 31.93
CA ARG A 177 9.67 7.57 30.78
C ARG A 177 9.93 8.54 29.62
N ASN A 178 10.27 7.99 28.46
CA ASN A 178 10.41 8.74 27.21
C ASN A 178 9.29 8.37 26.24
N TYR A 179 8.60 9.37 25.69
CA TYR A 179 7.57 9.14 24.70
C TYR A 179 8.18 9.09 23.30
N LEU A 180 7.75 8.13 22.48
CA LEU A 180 8.14 8.02 21.07
C LEU A 180 7.12 8.72 20.17
N TYR A 181 5.85 8.62 20.54
CA TYR A 181 4.73 9.19 19.80
C TYR A 181 3.68 9.70 20.78
N LEU A 182 3.27 10.96 20.64
CA LEU A 182 2.24 11.59 21.47
C LEU A 182 0.89 11.47 20.79
N LEU A 183 -0.11 10.94 21.51
CA LEU A 183 -1.47 10.84 20.99
C LEU A 183 -2.22 12.15 21.17
N SER A 184 -2.97 12.56 20.15
CA SER A 184 -3.82 13.76 20.16
C SER A 184 -5.23 13.50 20.70
N ALA A 185 -5.64 12.23 20.80
CA ALA A 185 -6.97 11.81 21.21
C ALA A 185 -6.94 10.89 22.43
N THR A 186 -7.89 11.08 23.34
CA THR A 186 -8.05 10.25 24.55
C THR A 186 -8.63 8.85 24.25
N ARG A 187 -9.14 8.64 23.03
CA ARG A 187 -9.54 7.35 22.48
C ARG A 187 -9.00 7.25 21.06
N VAL A 188 -8.21 6.21 20.81
CA VAL A 188 -7.68 5.88 19.50
C VAL A 188 -8.19 4.49 19.13
N PRO A 189 -8.88 4.31 18.00
CA PRO A 189 -9.33 2.99 17.55
C PRO A 189 -8.19 1.97 17.55
N GLY A 190 -8.46 0.79 18.12
CA GLY A 190 -7.47 -0.27 18.26
C GLY A 190 -6.48 -0.12 19.42
N ALA A 191 -6.38 1.05 20.07
CA ALA A 191 -5.46 1.23 21.19
C ALA A 191 -6.11 0.83 22.53
N ASN A 192 -5.51 -0.14 23.21
CA ASN A 192 -5.81 -0.50 24.59
C ASN A 192 -4.69 0.03 25.49
N PHE A 193 -4.98 1.07 26.28
CA PHE A 193 -3.96 1.74 27.09
C PHE A 193 -3.55 0.93 28.32
N GLU A 194 -2.30 1.13 28.74
CA GLU A 194 -1.72 0.57 29.94
C GLU A 194 -2.65 0.69 31.17
N ARG A 195 -2.60 -0.32 32.03
CA ARG A 195 -3.26 -0.31 33.34
C ARG A 195 -2.20 -0.44 34.42
N ARG A 196 -2.07 0.61 35.23
CA ARG A 196 -1.19 0.59 36.40
C ARG A 196 -1.89 -0.14 37.54
N GLY A 197 -1.17 -1.04 38.22
CA GLY A 197 -1.65 -1.73 39.41
C GLY A 197 -1.95 -0.75 40.54
N ALA A 198 -2.86 -1.14 41.46
CA ALA A 198 -3.25 -0.33 42.60
C ALA A 198 -2.08 -0.17 43.61
N LEU A 199 -1.75 1.11 43.87
CA LEU A 199 -1.07 1.74 45.01
C LEU A 199 0.18 1.15 45.70
N LEU A 200 0.62 -0.09 45.47
CA LEU A 200 1.75 -0.69 46.21
C LEU A 200 2.69 -1.61 45.41
N SER A 201 2.52 -1.74 44.09
CA SER A 201 3.49 -2.44 43.24
C SER A 201 4.15 -1.47 42.27
N SER A 202 5.48 -1.45 42.26
CA SER A 202 6.31 -0.60 41.40
C SER A 202 6.39 -1.11 39.95
N TRP A 203 5.66 -2.17 39.61
CA TRP A 203 5.73 -2.85 38.31
C TRP A 203 4.42 -2.66 37.55
N SER A 204 4.47 -2.22 36.29
CA SER A 204 3.27 -2.15 35.44
C SER A 204 2.77 -3.56 35.16
N SER A 205 1.56 -3.90 35.59
CA SER A 205 0.97 -5.22 35.34
C SER A 205 0.52 -5.43 33.90
N ASP A 206 0.20 -4.34 33.17
CA ASP A 206 -0.23 -4.37 31.77
C ASP A 206 0.22 -3.09 31.04
N ARG A 207 1.06 -3.26 30.01
CA ARG A 207 1.63 -2.18 29.19
C ARG A 207 0.78 -1.78 27.97
N GLY A 208 -0.38 -2.41 27.82
CA GLY A 208 -1.35 -2.12 26.77
C GLY A 208 -1.07 -2.82 25.44
N SER A 209 -1.92 -2.56 24.43
CA SER A 209 -1.83 -3.15 23.11
C SER A 209 -2.37 -2.24 22.00
N ILE A 210 -2.00 -2.55 20.75
CA ILE A 210 -2.59 -1.94 19.54
C ILE A 210 -3.10 -3.05 18.62
N ASP A 211 -4.40 -3.02 18.31
CA ASP A 211 -5.00 -3.75 17.20
C ASP A 211 -4.78 -2.97 15.90
N LEU A 212 -4.02 -3.55 14.97
CA LEU A 212 -3.43 -2.84 13.82
C LEU A 212 -4.44 -2.42 12.77
N GLN A 213 -5.45 -3.25 12.47
CA GLN A 213 -6.47 -2.91 11.48
C GLN A 213 -7.21 -1.60 11.84
N PRO A 214 -7.94 -1.52 12.97
CA PRO A 214 -8.69 -0.30 13.30
C PRO A 214 -7.77 0.92 13.50
N PHE A 215 -6.55 0.71 13.98
CA PHE A 215 -5.55 1.78 14.12
C PHE A 215 -5.14 2.35 12.75
N ALA A 216 -4.82 1.50 11.78
CA ALA A 216 -4.41 1.91 10.43
C ALA A 216 -5.58 2.52 9.64
N GLU A 217 -6.77 1.92 9.70
CA GLU A 217 -7.96 2.45 9.04
C GLU A 217 -8.33 3.84 9.57
N CYS A 218 -8.20 4.06 10.90
CA CYS A 218 -8.39 5.38 11.50
C CYS A 218 -7.38 6.41 10.96
N PHE A 219 -6.10 6.04 10.89
CA PHE A 219 -5.04 6.91 10.37
C PHE A 219 -5.29 7.32 8.92
N LEU A 220 -5.62 6.34 8.07
CA LEU A 220 -5.84 6.54 6.63
C LEU A 220 -7.15 7.26 6.31
N SER A 221 -8.12 7.23 7.23
CA SER A 221 -9.34 8.04 7.14
C SER A 221 -9.09 9.54 7.35
N GLY A 222 -7.84 9.96 7.60
CA GLY A 222 -7.46 11.36 7.80
C GLY A 222 -7.65 11.85 9.23
N VAL A 223 -7.88 10.96 10.19
CA VAL A 223 -7.92 11.31 11.60
C VAL A 223 -6.49 11.50 12.09
N SER A 224 -6.16 12.71 12.58
CA SER A 224 -4.89 12.93 13.24
C SER A 224 -4.85 12.15 14.55
N ILE A 225 -4.06 11.08 14.60
CA ILE A 225 -3.87 10.22 15.79
C ILE A 225 -2.86 10.83 16.77
N GLY A 226 -2.01 11.75 16.31
CA GLY A 226 -0.97 12.35 17.13
C GLY A 226 0.22 12.84 16.33
N ALA A 227 1.37 12.97 17.00
CA ALA A 227 2.62 13.36 16.38
C ALA A 227 3.80 12.63 17.04
N PRO A 228 4.93 12.45 16.32
CA PRO A 228 6.18 12.02 16.95
C PRO A 228 6.54 12.95 18.12
N ALA A 229 7.01 12.37 19.22
CA ALA A 229 7.51 13.16 20.35
C ALA A 229 8.81 13.90 19.98
N ARG A 230 9.17 14.93 20.77
CA ARG A 230 10.42 15.66 20.58
C ARG A 230 11.61 14.70 20.73
N GLY A 231 12.56 14.74 19.79
CA GLY A 231 13.73 13.85 19.77
C GLY A 231 13.49 12.49 19.10
N SER A 232 12.25 12.10 18.81
CA SER A 232 11.96 10.84 18.12
C SER A 232 12.57 10.78 16.72
N ALA A 233 12.68 11.90 16.02
CA ALA A 233 13.31 11.96 14.70
C ALA A 233 14.80 11.58 14.74
N GLU A 234 15.55 12.05 15.74
CA GLU A 234 16.97 11.72 15.92
C GLU A 234 17.17 10.26 16.36
N MET A 235 16.25 9.72 17.15
CA MET A 235 16.23 8.30 17.50
C MET A 235 15.94 7.43 16.26
N ILE A 236 14.90 7.76 15.49
CA ILE A 236 14.55 7.07 14.23
C ILE A 236 15.72 7.10 13.25
N ALA A 237 16.41 8.25 13.13
CA ALA A 237 17.57 8.37 12.25
C ALA A 237 18.73 7.43 12.61
N ARG A 238 18.83 7.00 13.88
CA ARG A 238 19.84 6.05 14.36
C ARG A 238 19.32 4.62 14.49
N THR A 239 18.07 4.38 14.09
CA THR A 239 17.39 3.09 14.23
C THR A 239 17.41 2.34 12.91
N ARG A 240 18.03 1.17 12.91
CA ARG A 240 17.86 0.17 11.85
C ARG A 240 16.64 -0.67 12.20
N MET A 241 15.63 -0.66 11.36
CA MET A 241 14.44 -1.49 11.50
C MET A 241 14.49 -2.63 10.49
N ARG A 242 14.01 -3.79 10.91
CA ARG A 242 13.70 -4.93 10.04
C ARG A 242 12.39 -5.55 10.48
N ALA A 243 11.59 -6.06 9.56
CA ALA A 243 10.43 -6.87 9.92
C ALA A 243 10.19 -7.94 8.87
N GLU A 244 9.74 -9.10 9.33
CA GLU A 244 9.20 -10.15 8.50
C GLU A 244 7.77 -10.39 8.96
N LEU A 245 6.82 -10.06 8.09
CA LEU A 245 5.40 -10.08 8.42
C LEU A 245 4.64 -10.87 7.36
N ARG A 246 3.54 -11.50 7.76
CA ARG A 246 2.64 -12.20 6.85
C ARG A 246 1.24 -11.62 6.97
N LEU A 247 0.76 -11.02 5.88
CA LEU A 247 -0.58 -10.46 5.82
C LEU A 247 -1.66 -11.55 5.88
N GLY A 248 -2.83 -11.15 6.35
CA GLY A 248 -4.07 -11.88 6.17
C GLY A 248 -4.55 -11.95 4.73
N ASP A 249 -5.63 -12.71 4.54
CA ASP A 249 -6.51 -12.56 3.38
C ASP A 249 -7.57 -11.49 3.68
N GLY A 250 -8.21 -10.93 2.64
CA GLY A 250 -9.29 -9.95 2.78
C GLY A 250 -9.07 -8.65 2.00
N VAL A 251 -9.97 -7.69 2.19
CA VAL A 251 -9.99 -6.43 1.43
C VAL A 251 -8.91 -5.48 1.91
N ILE A 252 -8.12 -4.97 0.97
CA ILE A 252 -7.27 -3.78 1.12
C ILE A 252 -7.73 -2.70 0.15
N GLY A 253 -8.02 -1.50 0.66
CA GLY A 253 -8.39 -0.36 -0.18
C GLY A 253 -9.61 0.41 0.27
N ASP A 254 -10.14 1.23 -0.64
CA ASP A 254 -11.37 1.99 -0.49
C ASP A 254 -12.33 1.68 -1.66
N GLU A 255 -13.41 2.46 -1.79
CA GLU A 255 -14.39 2.27 -2.88
C GLU A 255 -13.83 2.56 -4.29
N ARG A 256 -12.74 3.33 -4.40
CA ARG A 256 -12.15 3.75 -5.67
C ARG A 256 -11.03 2.84 -6.13
N ALA A 257 -10.31 2.23 -5.19
CA ALA A 257 -9.24 1.28 -5.45
C ALA A 257 -9.22 0.23 -4.35
N ARG A 258 -9.51 -1.03 -4.70
CA ARG A 258 -9.45 -2.17 -3.78
C ARG A 258 -8.86 -3.41 -4.43
N ALA A 259 -8.26 -4.24 -3.59
CA ALA A 259 -7.88 -5.61 -3.93
C ALA A 259 -8.36 -6.55 -2.82
N VAL A 260 -8.69 -7.79 -3.17
CA VAL A 260 -8.99 -8.85 -2.19
C VAL A 260 -7.82 -9.79 -2.13
N LEU A 261 -6.99 -9.63 -1.09
CA LEU A 261 -5.81 -10.47 -0.90
C LEU A 261 -6.21 -11.91 -0.60
N THR A 262 -5.43 -12.84 -1.14
CA THR A 262 -5.63 -14.28 -0.94
C THR A 262 -4.30 -15.01 -0.88
N GLY A 263 -4.32 -16.24 -0.36
CA GLY A 263 -3.19 -17.16 -0.46
C GLY A 263 -2.27 -17.14 0.74
N ARG A 264 -2.66 -16.52 1.86
CA ARG A 264 -1.95 -16.59 3.14
C ARG A 264 -1.59 -18.03 3.53
N GLU A 265 -2.55 -18.96 3.45
CA GLU A 265 -2.33 -20.38 3.79
C GLU A 265 -1.34 -21.09 2.85
N ARG A 266 -1.09 -20.50 1.67
CA ARG A 266 -0.08 -20.97 0.71
C ARG A 266 1.27 -20.25 0.86
N GLY A 267 1.44 -19.45 1.92
CA GLY A 267 2.68 -18.71 2.19
C GLY A 267 2.80 -17.37 1.45
N ARG A 268 1.74 -16.91 0.77
CA ARG A 268 1.77 -15.64 0.01
C ARG A 268 1.58 -14.41 0.91
N ASN A 269 1.75 -13.23 0.33
CA ASN A 269 1.59 -11.92 0.96
C ASN A 269 2.57 -11.68 2.13
N ARG A 270 3.79 -12.21 2.01
CA ARG A 270 4.91 -11.89 2.91
C ARG A 270 5.41 -10.46 2.66
N ILE A 271 5.48 -9.69 3.73
CA ILE A 271 6.06 -8.36 3.77
C ILE A 271 7.42 -8.43 4.44
N GLU A 272 8.39 -7.78 3.82
CA GLU A 272 9.66 -7.44 4.46
C GLU A 272 9.77 -5.93 4.61
N LEU A 273 10.10 -5.48 5.81
CA LEU A 273 10.41 -4.09 6.10
C LEU A 273 11.91 -3.99 6.38
N SER A 274 12.55 -2.96 5.85
CA SER A 274 13.94 -2.64 6.19
C SER A 274 14.17 -1.14 6.15
N SER A 275 14.88 -0.60 7.13
CA SER A 275 15.44 0.75 7.07
C SER A 275 16.97 0.70 7.15
N SER A 276 17.62 1.70 6.55
CA SER A 276 19.05 1.93 6.74
C SER A 276 19.28 2.79 8.00
N PRO A 277 20.31 2.52 8.81
CA PRO A 277 20.67 3.38 9.95
C PRO A 277 21.19 4.77 9.53
N SER A 278 21.30 5.07 8.23
CA SER A 278 21.85 6.33 7.70
C SER A 278 20.83 7.27 7.06
N GLY A 279 19.52 7.00 7.19
CA GLY A 279 18.50 7.93 6.69
C GLY A 279 17.06 7.47 6.91
N PRO A 280 16.06 8.37 6.70
CA PRO A 280 14.64 8.10 6.94
C PRO A 280 14.01 7.24 5.83
N GLN A 281 14.79 6.37 5.20
CA GLN A 281 14.30 5.51 4.13
C GLN A 281 13.78 4.20 4.74
N LEU A 282 12.47 4.01 4.63
CA LEU A 282 11.82 2.73 4.89
C LEU A 282 11.55 2.07 3.55
N VAL A 283 12.07 0.85 3.38
CA VAL A 283 11.78 0.00 2.24
C VAL A 283 10.81 -1.08 2.70
N VAL A 284 9.66 -1.14 2.03
CA VAL A 284 8.65 -2.20 2.16
C VAL A 284 8.75 -3.08 0.93
N ARG A 285 8.79 -4.41 1.09
CA ARG A 285 8.75 -5.37 -0.02
C ARG A 285 7.61 -6.34 0.21
N VAL A 286 6.81 -6.58 -0.81
CA VAL A 286 5.82 -7.66 -0.86
C VAL A 286 6.34 -8.68 -1.87
N LEU A 287 6.82 -9.81 -1.37
CA LEU A 287 7.58 -10.77 -2.18
C LEU A 287 6.70 -11.62 -3.09
N GLU A 288 5.51 -11.98 -2.63
CA GLU A 288 4.55 -12.79 -3.38
C GLU A 288 3.15 -12.24 -3.15
N LEU A 289 2.85 -11.08 -3.75
CA LEU A 289 1.52 -10.51 -3.70
C LEU A 289 0.55 -11.41 -4.47
N ALA A 290 -0.56 -11.76 -3.84
CA ALA A 290 -1.67 -12.44 -4.50
C ALA A 290 -3.01 -11.85 -4.09
N ALA A 291 -3.83 -11.54 -5.08
CA ALA A 291 -5.21 -11.12 -4.89
C ALA A 291 -6.14 -11.92 -5.82
N ALA A 292 -7.36 -12.18 -5.35
CA ALA A 292 -8.39 -12.88 -6.11
C ALA A 292 -9.10 -11.94 -7.10
N GLU A 293 -9.23 -10.68 -6.72
CA GLU A 293 -9.84 -9.63 -7.53
C GLU A 293 -9.20 -8.28 -7.23
N THR A 294 -9.21 -7.39 -8.23
CA THR A 294 -8.93 -5.98 -8.04
C THR A 294 -9.99 -5.12 -8.72
N HIS A 295 -10.24 -3.95 -8.14
CA HIS A 295 -11.11 -2.93 -8.70
C HIS A 295 -10.45 -1.57 -8.56
N LEU A 296 -10.42 -0.80 -9.63
CA LEU A 296 -9.92 0.55 -9.63
C LEU A 296 -10.67 1.42 -10.64
N ALA A 297 -10.76 2.72 -10.36
CA ALA A 297 -11.20 3.70 -11.34
C ALA A 297 -9.99 4.34 -12.03
N LEU A 298 -9.80 4.07 -13.32
CA LEU A 298 -8.75 4.68 -14.15
C LEU A 298 -9.36 5.53 -15.25
N PHE A 299 -8.94 6.78 -15.36
CA PHE A 299 -9.43 7.72 -16.40
C PHE A 299 -10.96 7.83 -16.44
N GLY A 300 -11.62 7.74 -15.28
CA GLY A 300 -13.09 7.76 -15.18
C GLY A 300 -13.78 6.44 -15.57
N MET A 301 -13.03 5.42 -16.00
CA MET A 301 -13.56 4.10 -16.31
C MET A 301 -13.37 3.13 -15.13
N PRO A 302 -14.40 2.35 -14.78
CA PRO A 302 -14.21 1.24 -13.86
C PRO A 302 -13.35 0.17 -14.55
N VAL A 303 -12.34 -0.29 -13.81
CA VAL A 303 -11.48 -1.40 -14.19
C VAL A 303 -11.60 -2.45 -13.11
N SER A 304 -11.83 -3.69 -13.50
CA SER A 304 -11.75 -4.84 -12.61
C SER A 304 -10.86 -5.91 -13.20
N SER A 305 -10.18 -6.68 -12.35
CA SER A 305 -9.48 -7.89 -12.75
C SER A 305 -9.92 -9.05 -11.88
N GLY A 306 -9.77 -10.27 -12.40
CA GLY A 306 -9.66 -11.46 -11.59
C GLY A 306 -8.32 -11.51 -10.86
N THR A 307 -7.65 -12.66 -10.93
CA THR A 307 -6.45 -12.91 -10.14
C THR A 307 -5.33 -11.93 -10.46
N LEU A 308 -4.66 -11.48 -9.41
CA LEU A 308 -3.43 -10.70 -9.46
C LEU A 308 -2.32 -11.50 -8.79
N ALA A 309 -1.14 -11.57 -9.42
CA ALA A 309 0.08 -12.07 -8.81
C ALA A 309 1.25 -11.15 -9.12
N GLY A 310 2.16 -10.90 -8.17
CA GLY A 310 3.32 -10.09 -8.47
C GLY A 310 4.25 -9.81 -7.30
N THR A 311 5.24 -8.97 -7.57
CA THR A 311 6.21 -8.49 -6.59
C THR A 311 6.16 -6.97 -6.53
N LEU A 312 6.07 -6.44 -5.31
CA LEU A 312 5.98 -5.00 -5.06
C LEU A 312 7.11 -4.59 -4.12
N SER A 313 7.66 -3.40 -4.30
CA SER A 313 8.40 -2.71 -3.26
C SER A 313 7.96 -1.26 -3.20
N ALA A 314 7.96 -0.67 -2.01
CA ALA A 314 7.74 0.75 -1.81
C ALA A 314 8.92 1.33 -1.05
N GLN A 315 9.45 2.44 -1.54
CA GLN A 315 10.42 3.25 -0.84
C GLN A 315 9.72 4.48 -0.30
N ILE A 316 9.72 4.61 1.01
CA ILE A 316 9.15 5.74 1.73
C ILE A 316 10.34 6.56 2.20
N THR A 317 10.36 7.82 1.78
CA THR A 317 11.42 8.78 2.11
C THR A 317 10.80 10.05 2.67
N GLY A 318 11.58 10.83 3.43
CA GLY A 318 11.13 12.08 4.02
C GLY A 318 10.76 11.96 5.50
N SER A 319 10.32 13.08 6.09
CA SER A 319 9.91 13.12 7.50
C SER A 319 8.44 12.70 7.66
N PRO A 320 8.01 12.29 8.87
CA PRO A 320 6.60 12.16 9.20
C PRO A 320 5.86 13.46 8.85
N GLY A 321 4.83 13.37 7.99
CA GLY A 321 4.07 14.53 7.50
C GLY A 321 4.61 15.19 6.22
N ALA A 322 5.69 14.69 5.63
CA ALA A 322 6.17 15.11 4.29
C ALA A 322 6.86 13.93 3.60
N SER A 323 6.15 12.80 3.50
CA SER A 323 6.70 11.56 2.98
C SER A 323 6.43 11.41 1.49
N ASN A 324 7.48 11.07 0.73
CA ASN A 324 7.37 10.68 -0.66
C ASN A 324 7.39 9.16 -0.75
N VAL A 325 6.44 8.61 -1.47
CA VAL A 325 6.36 7.18 -1.75
C VAL A 325 6.67 6.93 -3.22
N VAL A 326 7.64 6.06 -3.46
CA VAL A 326 7.91 5.48 -4.78
C VAL A 326 7.63 4.00 -4.70
N ALA A 327 6.64 3.52 -5.45
CA ALA A 327 6.32 2.11 -5.56
C ALA A 327 6.97 1.55 -6.83
N ASN A 328 7.60 0.38 -6.72
CA ASN A 328 8.17 -0.38 -7.82
C ASN A 328 7.51 -1.75 -7.87
N ILE A 329 7.22 -2.19 -9.07
CA ILE A 329 6.63 -3.47 -9.41
C ILE A 329 7.70 -4.24 -10.18
N GLY A 330 8.23 -5.31 -9.59
CA GLY A 330 9.21 -6.14 -10.29
C GLY A 330 8.56 -6.87 -11.46
N GLU A 331 7.52 -7.64 -11.12
CA GLU A 331 6.64 -8.30 -12.08
C GLU A 331 5.20 -8.27 -11.54
N LEU A 332 4.23 -8.07 -12.42
CA LEU A 332 2.81 -8.13 -12.11
C LEU A 332 2.08 -8.84 -13.24
N THR A 333 1.27 -9.82 -12.88
CA THR A 333 0.33 -10.50 -13.76
C THR A 333 -1.08 -10.24 -13.25
N LEU A 334 -1.94 -9.76 -14.15
CA LEU A 334 -3.36 -9.54 -13.94
C LEU A 334 -4.12 -10.37 -14.97
N ASN A 335 -5.15 -11.09 -14.55
CA ASN A 335 -5.98 -11.88 -15.46
C ASN A 335 -7.43 -11.37 -15.47
N ASP A 336 -8.13 -11.66 -16.55
CA ASP A 336 -9.55 -11.37 -16.73
C ASP A 336 -9.89 -9.89 -16.46
N ILE A 337 -9.13 -9.00 -17.09
CA ILE A 337 -9.33 -7.56 -16.93
C ILE A 337 -10.52 -7.13 -17.76
N VAL A 338 -11.37 -6.30 -17.16
CA VAL A 338 -12.50 -5.64 -17.80
C VAL A 338 -12.39 -4.14 -17.53
N CYS A 339 -12.45 -3.35 -18.59
CA CYS A 339 -12.47 -1.89 -18.55
C CYS A 339 -13.81 -1.39 -19.10
N GLY A 340 -14.46 -0.46 -18.40
CA GLY A 340 -15.75 0.09 -18.81
C GLY A 340 -16.94 -0.78 -18.38
N ASP A 341 -18.05 -0.66 -19.10
CA ASP A 341 -19.30 -1.37 -18.75
C ASP A 341 -19.19 -2.89 -19.07
N PRO A 342 -19.28 -3.78 -18.07
CA PRO A 342 -19.24 -5.23 -18.27
C PRO A 342 -20.35 -5.73 -19.22
N ALA A 343 -21.52 -5.09 -19.22
CA ALA A 343 -22.63 -5.48 -20.08
C ALA A 343 -22.35 -5.16 -21.56
N ALA A 344 -21.67 -4.04 -21.83
CA ALA A 344 -21.25 -3.65 -23.17
C ALA A 344 -20.21 -4.64 -23.75
N VAL A 345 -19.36 -5.21 -22.88
CA VAL A 345 -18.32 -6.19 -23.24
C VAL A 345 -18.90 -7.61 -23.39
N ALA A 346 -19.85 -8.02 -22.55
CA ALA A 346 -20.46 -9.36 -22.57
C ALA A 346 -21.30 -9.65 -23.83
N ALA A 347 -21.84 -8.62 -24.48
CA ALA A 347 -22.59 -8.76 -25.73
C ALA A 347 -21.73 -9.25 -26.92
N SER A 348 -20.39 -9.21 -26.82
CA SER A 348 -19.47 -9.75 -27.85
C SER A 348 -19.30 -11.28 -27.85
N ARG A 349 -19.92 -12.00 -26.90
CA ARG A 349 -19.83 -13.47 -26.77
C ARG A 349 -20.88 -14.26 -27.55
N ARG A 350 -21.91 -13.59 -28.06
CA ARG A 350 -22.96 -14.24 -28.85
C ARG A 350 -22.69 -13.93 -30.30
N ASP A 351 -21.73 -14.64 -30.88
CA ASP A 351 -21.63 -14.99 -32.31
C ASP A 351 -20.46 -15.98 -32.50
#